data_AF-A0A9W9XX67-F1
#
_entry.id   AF-A0A9W9XX67-F1
#
_cell.length_a   1.000
_cell.length_b   1.000
_cell.length_c   1.000
_cell.angle_alpha   90.00
_cell.angle_beta   90.00
_cell.angle_gamma   90.00
#
_symmetry.space_group_name_H-M   'P 1'
#
loop_
_entity.id
_entity.type
_entity.pdbx_description
1 polymer ?
#
loop_
_entity_poly.entity_id
_entity_poly.type
_entity_poly.pdbx_seq_one_letter_code
_entity_poly.pdbx_strand_id
1 'polypeptide(L)'
;MSTFQSASAGGTPGIKININTSPVPQGSYWRAYGPYHPQVWAEPGKFLCDCPTHNEWQWPTEHAELTIAPCAYRCPFCDEFNKAARSRLMASNPRRHITKTHIEGYPERFGTLVVAAGVIGNRGDIPRSADGKYHLGAPQPRL
;
A
#
# COMPACT_ATOMS: atom_id res chain seq x y z
N MET A 1 -59.55 19.77 -32.08
CA MET A 1 -58.62 20.88 -32.37
C MET A 1 -57.21 20.36 -32.18
N SER A 2 -56.42 20.37 -33.24
CA SER A 2 -54.99 20.03 -33.24
C SER A 2 -54.16 21.25 -32.88
N THR A 3 -53.17 21.11 -32.00
CA THR A 3 -51.86 21.77 -32.17
C THR A 3 -50.77 20.98 -31.45
N PHE A 4 -49.68 20.73 -32.16
CA PHE A 4 -48.41 20.20 -31.66
C PHE A 4 -47.62 21.28 -30.90
N GLN A 5 -46.74 20.86 -29.98
CA GLN A 5 -45.37 21.40 -29.88
C GLN A 5 -44.48 20.51 -29.01
N SER A 6 -43.37 20.07 -29.61
CA SER A 6 -42.26 19.34 -28.99
C SER A 6 -41.36 20.26 -28.17
N ALA A 7 -40.76 19.72 -27.10
CA ALA A 7 -39.43 20.12 -26.65
C ALA A 7 -38.71 18.89 -26.06
N SER A 8 -37.63 18.50 -26.73
CA SER A 8 -36.70 17.44 -26.31
C SER A 8 -35.75 17.95 -25.24
N ALA A 9 -35.48 17.18 -24.18
CA ALA A 9 -34.21 17.24 -23.45
C ALA A 9 -33.94 15.92 -22.69
N GLY A 10 -32.93 15.20 -23.18
CA GLY A 10 -32.09 14.18 -22.54
C GLY A 10 -32.54 13.53 -21.24
N GLY A 11 -33.05 12.31 -21.34
CA GLY A 11 -33.11 11.35 -20.23
C GLY A 11 -32.27 10.12 -20.58
N THR A 12 -30.96 10.19 -20.38
CA THR A 12 -30.06 9.02 -20.49
C THR A 12 -30.55 7.95 -19.49
N PRO A 13 -30.61 6.66 -19.85
CA PRO A 13 -31.05 5.63 -18.91
C PRO A 13 -30.05 5.59 -17.75
N GLY A 14 -30.52 5.97 -16.56
CA GLY A 14 -29.75 5.84 -15.33
C GLY A 14 -29.42 4.37 -15.12
N ILE A 15 -28.20 3.98 -15.51
CA ILE A 15 -27.61 2.71 -15.12
C ILE A 15 -27.56 2.75 -13.60
N LYS A 16 -28.48 2.02 -12.95
CA LYS A 16 -28.37 1.71 -11.52
C LYS A 16 -27.18 0.78 -11.37
N ILE A 17 -25.99 1.36 -11.31
CA ILE A 17 -24.81 0.66 -10.84
C ILE A 17 -25.10 0.40 -9.36
N ASN A 18 -25.50 -0.82 -9.03
CA ASN A 18 -25.41 -1.32 -7.66
C ASN A 18 -23.92 -1.39 -7.35
N ILE A 19 -23.32 -0.24 -7.01
CA ILE A 19 -22.00 -0.18 -6.42
C ILE A 19 -22.22 -0.77 -5.04
N ASN A 20 -22.02 -2.08 -4.94
CA ASN A 20 -21.88 -2.76 -3.67
C ASN A 20 -20.63 -2.14 -3.02
N THR A 21 -20.87 -1.03 -2.32
CA THR A 21 -19.83 -0.15 -1.79
C THR A 21 -19.43 -0.77 -0.47
N SER A 22 -18.65 -1.85 -0.53
CA SER A 22 -17.95 -2.34 0.65
C SER A 22 -16.78 -1.39 0.91
N PRO A 23 -16.76 -0.64 2.02
CA PRO A 23 -15.61 0.18 2.38
C PRO A 23 -14.50 -0.76 2.86
N VAL A 24 -13.53 -1.10 2.02
CA VAL A 24 -12.40 -1.94 2.43
C VAL A 24 -11.32 -1.06 3.07
N PRO A 25 -10.92 -1.26 4.34
CA PRO A 25 -9.56 -0.97 4.74
C PRO A 25 -8.75 -2.22 4.40
N GLN A 26 -8.10 -2.21 3.24
CA GLN A 26 -7.19 -3.29 2.83
C GLN A 26 -6.11 -3.37 3.91
N GLY A 27 -6.04 -4.50 4.61
CA GLY A 27 -5.11 -4.69 5.70
C GLY A 27 -3.66 -4.55 5.27
N SER A 28 -2.74 -4.75 6.22
CA SER A 28 -1.34 -4.79 5.79
C SER A 28 -1.15 -5.99 4.87
N TYR A 29 -0.39 -5.83 3.81
CA TYR A 29 -0.07 -6.89 2.86
C TYR A 29 1.33 -6.69 2.31
N TRP A 30 1.82 -7.67 1.55
CA TRP A 30 3.07 -7.55 0.82
C TRP A 30 2.90 -8.02 -0.63
N ARG A 31 3.83 -7.60 -1.48
CA ARG A 31 3.98 -8.11 -2.85
C ARG A 31 5.46 -8.28 -3.16
N ALA A 32 5.79 -9.21 -4.06
CA ALA A 32 7.16 -9.34 -4.56
C ALA A 32 7.63 -8.01 -5.18
N TYR A 33 8.89 -7.67 -4.95
CA TYR A 33 9.51 -6.45 -5.43
C TYR A 33 10.84 -6.77 -6.11
N GLY A 34 10.91 -6.46 -7.41
CA GLY A 34 12.04 -6.81 -8.26
C GLY A 34 11.90 -8.18 -8.94
N PRO A 35 13.00 -8.71 -9.52
CA PRO A 35 12.97 -9.94 -10.32
C PRO A 35 13.06 -11.24 -9.48
N TYR A 36 13.28 -11.12 -8.17
CA TYR A 36 13.45 -12.24 -7.26
C TYR A 36 12.21 -12.43 -6.38
N HIS A 37 11.95 -13.67 -5.99
CA HIS A 37 10.91 -14.01 -5.01
C HIS A 37 11.51 -14.12 -3.62
N PRO A 38 10.78 -13.71 -2.55
CA PRO A 38 11.25 -13.89 -1.18
C PRO A 38 11.56 -15.35 -0.87
N GLN A 39 12.72 -15.63 -0.29
CA GLN A 39 13.09 -16.97 0.20
C GLN A 39 13.08 -17.04 1.72
N VAL A 40 13.28 -15.89 2.38
CA VAL A 40 13.35 -15.80 3.84
C VAL A 40 12.12 -15.08 4.41
N TRP A 41 11.57 -15.66 5.49
CA TRP A 41 10.36 -15.20 6.15
C TRP A 41 10.63 -14.83 7.61
N ALA A 42 9.81 -13.93 8.13
CA ALA A 42 9.80 -13.57 9.54
C ALA A 42 9.25 -14.73 10.38
N GLU A 43 9.99 -15.11 11.41
CA GLU A 43 9.60 -16.15 12.35
C GLU A 43 9.66 -15.61 13.79
N PRO A 44 8.62 -15.84 14.63
CA PRO A 44 7.32 -16.40 14.25
C PRO A 44 6.53 -15.40 13.40
N GLY A 45 5.58 -15.89 12.60
CA GLY A 45 4.65 -15.02 11.88
C GLY A 45 3.70 -14.26 12.82
N LYS A 46 3.31 -13.03 12.45
CA LYS A 46 2.65 -12.05 13.32
C LYS A 46 1.60 -11.23 12.58
N PHE A 47 0.46 -10.98 13.22
CA PHE A 47 -0.49 -9.98 12.75
C PHE A 47 -0.03 -8.58 13.12
N LEU A 48 -0.13 -7.63 12.18
CA LEU A 48 0.33 -6.24 12.42
C LEU A 48 -0.66 -5.35 13.17
N CYS A 49 -1.91 -5.81 13.31
CA CYS A 49 -3.02 -5.16 14.02
C CYS A 49 -3.93 -6.23 14.65
N ASP A 50 -5.04 -5.82 15.28
CA ASP A 50 -6.11 -6.76 15.73
C ASP A 50 -7.40 -6.62 14.93
N CYS A 51 -7.32 -6.00 13.75
CA CYS A 51 -8.49 -5.93 12.89
C CYS A 51 -8.89 -7.37 12.50
N PRO A 52 -10.15 -7.79 12.74
CA PRO A 52 -10.56 -9.18 12.56
C PRO A 52 -10.57 -9.65 11.10
N THR A 53 -10.44 -8.71 10.16
CA THR A 53 -10.40 -8.96 8.71
C THR A 53 -8.99 -8.96 8.14
N HIS A 54 -7.97 -8.66 8.96
CA HIS A 54 -6.58 -8.54 8.51
C HIS A 54 -5.83 -9.82 8.88
N ASN A 55 -5.79 -10.75 7.92
CA ASN A 55 -5.33 -12.11 8.14
C ASN A 55 -3.90 -12.37 7.65
N GLU A 56 -3.18 -11.35 7.18
CA GLU A 56 -1.78 -11.50 6.80
C GLU A 56 -0.91 -11.64 8.04
N TRP A 57 -0.18 -12.75 8.11
CA TRP A 57 0.67 -13.11 9.25
C TRP A 57 2.07 -13.52 8.82
N GLN A 58 2.29 -13.78 7.53
CA GLN A 58 3.60 -14.12 6.98
C GLN A 58 4.22 -12.89 6.32
N TRP A 59 5.46 -12.59 6.70
CA TRP A 59 6.14 -11.38 6.25
C TRP A 59 7.52 -11.73 5.70
N PRO A 60 7.79 -11.46 4.42
CA PRO A 60 9.11 -11.68 3.85
C PRO A 60 10.12 -10.71 4.46
N THR A 61 11.37 -11.16 4.60
CA THR A 61 12.48 -10.28 5.04
C THR A 61 13.22 -9.64 3.89
N GLU A 62 12.96 -10.06 2.65
CA GLU A 62 13.68 -9.65 1.44
C GLU A 62 12.77 -9.65 0.20
N HIS A 63 13.18 -8.94 -0.85
CA HIS A 63 12.56 -8.93 -2.19
C HIS A 63 11.05 -8.66 -2.20
N ALA A 64 10.59 -7.77 -1.32
CA ALA A 64 9.18 -7.47 -1.16
C ALA A 64 8.94 -5.99 -0.81
N GLU A 65 7.78 -5.51 -1.25
CA GLU A 65 7.21 -4.25 -0.80
C GLU A 65 6.15 -4.55 0.26
N LEU A 66 6.34 -4.01 1.47
CA LEU A 66 5.40 -4.13 2.58
C LEU A 66 4.48 -2.91 2.60
N THR A 67 3.19 -3.12 2.36
CA THR A 67 2.18 -2.08 2.54
C THR A 67 1.63 -2.16 3.96
N ILE A 68 1.95 -1.16 4.78
CA ILE A 68 1.55 -1.14 6.19
C ILE A 68 0.26 -0.34 6.35
N ALA A 69 -0.81 -1.02 6.75
CA ALA A 69 -2.12 -0.40 6.90
C ALA A 69 -2.13 0.67 8.01
N PRO A 70 -3.02 1.67 7.92
CA PRO A 70 -3.15 2.74 8.92
C PRO A 70 -3.46 2.25 10.35
N CYS A 71 -4.10 1.08 10.48
CA CYS A 71 -4.42 0.45 11.76
C CYS A 71 -3.27 -0.41 12.33
N ALA A 72 -2.18 -0.59 11.58
CA ALA A 72 -1.05 -1.39 12.03
C ALA A 72 -0.25 -0.65 13.10
N TYR A 73 0.11 -1.39 14.15
CA TYR A 73 0.88 -0.86 15.27
C TYR A 73 1.99 -1.83 15.73
N ARG A 74 2.10 -3.03 15.13
CA ARG A 74 3.16 -4.00 15.38
C ARG A 74 4.19 -4.02 14.24
N CYS A 75 5.41 -4.40 14.57
CA CYS A 75 6.47 -4.76 13.66
C CYS A 75 6.43 -6.29 13.40
N PRO A 76 6.53 -6.76 12.14
CA PRO A 76 6.62 -8.20 11.85
C PRO A 76 7.92 -8.83 12.36
N PHE A 77 8.98 -8.03 12.56
CA PHE A 77 10.33 -8.52 12.78
C PHE A 77 10.83 -8.39 14.22
N CYS A 78 10.14 -7.63 15.08
CA CYS A 78 10.61 -7.29 16.43
C CYS A 78 9.56 -7.54 17.50
N ASP A 79 9.83 -8.47 18.42
CA ASP A 79 8.98 -8.67 19.61
C ASP A 79 9.11 -7.54 20.62
N GLU A 80 10.32 -6.99 20.78
CA GLU A 80 10.55 -5.90 21.74
C GLU A 80 9.76 -4.64 21.39
N PHE A 81 9.73 -4.29 20.09
CA PHE A 81 8.87 -3.21 19.59
C PHE A 81 7.39 -3.46 19.90
N ASN A 82 6.95 -4.73 19.80
CA ASN A 82 5.55 -5.12 19.97
C ASN A 82 5.09 -5.18 21.44
N LYS A 83 6.01 -5.14 22.40
CA LYS A 83 5.68 -5.05 23.84
C LYS A 83 5.19 -3.66 24.25
N ALA A 84 5.51 -2.62 23.46
CA ALA A 84 5.08 -1.26 23.76
C ALA A 84 3.55 -1.13 23.67
N ALA A 85 2.94 -0.46 24.67
CA ALA A 85 1.48 -0.34 24.76
C ALA A 85 0.86 0.38 23.54
N ARG A 86 -0.24 -0.19 23.02
CA ARG A 86 -0.97 0.24 21.81
C ARG A 86 -1.37 1.73 21.77
N SER A 87 -1.56 2.36 22.92
CA SER A 87 -2.25 3.64 23.06
C SER A 87 -1.52 4.85 22.45
N ARG A 88 -0.32 4.66 21.86
CA ARG A 88 0.48 5.74 21.25
C ARG A 88 1.04 5.43 19.86
N LEU A 89 0.73 4.27 19.26
CA LEU A 89 1.39 3.84 18.02
C LEU A 89 0.52 4.12 16.79
N MET A 90 0.84 5.22 16.09
CA MET A 90 0.34 5.45 14.72
C MET A 90 1.09 4.53 13.74
N ALA A 91 0.48 4.17 12.60
CA ALA A 91 1.13 3.34 11.56
C ALA A 91 2.42 3.95 10.97
N SER A 92 2.72 5.23 11.20
CA SER A 92 4.03 5.82 10.91
C SER A 92 5.15 5.21 11.78
N ASN A 93 4.84 4.79 13.01
CA ASN A 93 5.82 4.22 13.94
C ASN A 93 6.37 2.87 13.49
N PRO A 94 5.55 1.83 13.19
CA PRO A 94 6.06 0.57 12.67
C PRO A 94 6.76 0.76 11.33
N ARG A 95 6.26 1.63 10.43
CA ARG A 95 6.96 1.94 9.17
C ARG A 95 8.36 2.51 9.42
N ARG A 96 8.46 3.56 10.23
CA ARG A 96 9.75 4.18 10.58
C ARG A 96 10.69 3.18 11.25
N HIS A 97 10.17 2.35 12.14
CA HIS A 97 10.96 1.32 12.82
C HIS A 97 11.48 0.27 11.82
N ILE A 98 10.66 -0.23 10.90
CA ILE A 98 11.11 -1.15 9.84
C ILE A 98 12.21 -0.50 9.01
N THR A 99 12.01 0.73 8.54
CA THR A 99 13.02 1.44 7.74
C THR A 99 14.33 1.64 8.50
N LYS A 100 14.27 2.19 9.71
CA LYS A 100 15.48 2.58 10.46
C LYS A 100 16.20 1.42 11.13
N THR A 101 15.46 0.46 11.68
CA THR A 101 16.04 -0.63 12.46
C THR A 101 16.38 -1.83 11.59
N HIS A 102 15.56 -2.15 10.59
CA HIS A 102 15.76 -3.35 9.78
C HIS A 102 16.46 -3.04 8.46
N ILE A 103 15.87 -2.16 7.62
CA ILE A 103 16.40 -1.89 6.28
C ILE A 103 17.76 -1.18 6.36
N GLU A 104 17.83 -0.09 7.13
CA GLU A 104 19.08 0.67 7.29
C GLU A 104 20.05 0.02 8.30
N GLY A 105 19.53 -0.68 9.32
CA GLY A 105 20.34 -1.27 10.39
C GLY A 105 20.97 -2.62 10.04
N TYR A 106 20.31 -3.41 9.19
CA TYR A 106 20.71 -4.76 8.79
C TYR A 106 20.47 -5.00 7.28
N PRO A 107 21.12 -4.21 6.40
CA PRO A 107 20.86 -4.23 4.96
C PRO A 107 21.20 -5.57 4.31
N GLU A 108 22.08 -6.39 4.89
CA GLU A 108 22.40 -7.73 4.42
C GLU A 108 21.20 -8.69 4.47
N ARG A 109 20.22 -8.41 5.35
CA ARG A 109 19.02 -9.22 5.50
C ARG A 109 17.78 -8.53 4.94
N PHE A 110 17.69 -7.22 5.07
CA PHE A 110 16.47 -6.45 4.75
C PHE A 110 16.64 -5.40 3.65
N GLY A 111 17.84 -5.24 3.09
CA GLY A 111 18.16 -4.14 2.17
C GLY A 111 17.36 -4.16 0.85
N THR A 112 16.73 -5.28 0.53
CA THR A 112 15.85 -5.43 -0.65
C THR A 112 14.37 -5.21 -0.34
N LEU A 113 14.02 -4.92 0.91
CA LEU A 113 12.67 -4.54 1.29
C LEU A 113 12.38 -3.08 0.95
N VAL A 114 11.13 -2.83 0.62
CA VAL A 114 10.54 -1.49 0.53
C VAL A 114 9.34 -1.42 1.47
N VAL A 115 9.12 -0.27 2.11
CA VAL A 115 7.98 -0.05 3.00
C VAL A 115 7.12 1.09 2.47
N ALA A 116 5.85 0.79 2.21
CA ALA A 116 4.86 1.73 1.71
C ALA A 116 3.76 2.00 2.75
N ALA A 117 3.12 3.16 2.60
CA ALA A 117 1.92 3.50 3.37
C ALA A 117 0.70 2.80 2.76
N GLY A 118 -0.09 2.11 3.58
CA GLY A 118 -1.45 1.75 3.20
C GLY A 118 -2.33 3.00 3.15
N VAL A 119 -3.18 3.11 2.12
CA VAL A 119 -4.11 4.23 1.97
C VAL A 119 -5.42 3.95 2.71
N ILE A 120 -5.94 4.96 3.41
CA ILE A 120 -7.36 4.97 3.84
C ILE A 120 -8.15 5.32 2.58
N GLY A 121 -8.80 4.34 1.98
CA GLY A 121 -9.55 4.57 0.75
C GLY A 121 -10.76 5.48 0.97
N ASN A 122 -10.66 6.75 0.56
CA ASN A 122 -11.73 7.37 -0.22
C ASN A 122 -11.28 7.26 -1.70
N ARG A 123 -12.07 6.60 -2.55
CA ARG A 123 -11.81 6.56 -4.00
C ARG A 123 -11.76 8.00 -4.52
N GLY A 124 -10.62 8.43 -5.02
CA GLY A 124 -10.47 9.76 -5.61
C GLY A 124 -9.10 9.96 -6.24
N ASP A 125 -8.02 9.82 -5.48
CA ASP A 125 -6.71 10.26 -5.94
C ASP A 125 -5.64 9.21 -5.69
N ILE A 126 -5.56 8.22 -6.60
CA ILE A 126 -4.27 7.59 -6.86
C ILE A 126 -3.58 8.53 -7.84
N PRO A 127 -2.50 9.25 -7.49
CA PRO A 127 -1.61 9.76 -8.51
C PRO A 127 -1.05 8.53 -9.22
N ARG A 128 -1.59 8.22 -10.40
CA ARG A 128 -0.91 7.37 -11.37
C ARG A 128 0.50 7.96 -11.47
N SER A 129 1.51 7.15 -11.17
CA SER A 129 2.84 7.37 -11.73
C SER A 129 2.65 7.47 -13.24
N ALA A 130 2.65 8.71 -13.73
CA ALA A 130 2.76 9.00 -15.13
C ALA A 130 4.22 8.72 -15.50
N ASP A 131 4.39 7.60 -16.18
CA ASP A 131 5.29 7.43 -17.30
C ASP A 131 6.78 7.63 -17.04
N GLY A 132 7.48 6.49 -17.06
CA GLY A 132 8.85 6.43 -17.49
C GLY A 132 9.00 7.10 -18.86
N LYS A 133 9.78 8.17 -18.90
CA LYS A 133 10.52 8.58 -20.08
C LYS A 133 11.98 8.27 -19.87
N TYR A 134 12.42 7.16 -20.45
CA TYR A 134 13.82 6.99 -20.83
C TYR A 134 14.12 8.06 -21.88
N HIS A 135 14.83 9.11 -21.49
CA HIS A 135 15.55 9.94 -22.45
C HIS A 135 17.05 9.63 -22.29
N LEU A 136 17.56 8.76 -23.16
CA LEU A 136 18.96 8.83 -23.57
C LEU A 136 19.16 10.21 -24.21
N GLY A 137 19.82 11.11 -23.49
CA GLY A 137 20.37 12.36 -24.02
C GLY A 137 21.88 12.21 -24.15
N ALA A 138 22.38 12.28 -25.39
CA ALA A 138 23.78 12.18 -25.76
C ALA A 138 24.69 13.24 -25.08
N PRO A 139 26.02 12.98 -24.97
CA PRO A 139 26.97 13.94 -24.41
C PRO A 139 27.18 15.17 -25.32
N GLN A 140 27.26 16.35 -24.71
CA GLN A 140 27.54 17.62 -25.41
C GLN A 140 29.01 17.73 -25.84
N PRO A 141 29.31 18.39 -26.98
CA PRO A 141 30.66 18.83 -27.31
C PRO A 141 31.03 20.10 -26.55
N ARG A 142 32.26 20.12 -26.01
CA ARG A 142 32.93 21.33 -25.54
C ARG A 142 33.28 22.23 -26.73
N LEU A 143 33.04 23.53 -26.57
CA LEU A 143 33.79 24.60 -27.21
C LEU A 143 34.48 25.40 -26.11
#